data_AF-A0A7W4F0U6-F1
#
_entry.id   AF-A0A7W4F0U6-F1
#
_cell.length_a   1.000
_cell.length_b   1.000
_cell.length_c   1.000
_cell.angle_alpha   90.00
_cell.angle_beta   90.00
_cell.angle_gamma   90.00
#
_symmetry.space_group_name_H-M   'P 1'
#
loop_
_entity.id
_entity.type
_entity.pdbx_description
1 polymer ?
#
loop_
_entity_poly.entity_id
_entity_poly.type
_entity_poly.pdbx_seq_one_letter_code
_entity_poly.pdbx_strand_id
1 'polypeptide(L)'
;YKFLKHEFPGELIVAAIVAPKHLRHRRLATRPERPFTAEQANQRDWSEIEDIEKGGPIAIADYYLINDSDITALYAKINSLLSTTGFVNV
;
A
#
# COMPACT_ATOMS: atom_id res chain seq x y z
N TYR A 1 -7.69 8.74 -6.97
CA TYR A 1 -8.84 8.30 -6.15
C TYR A 1 -10.03 9.25 -6.22
N LYS A 2 -9.85 10.58 -6.22
CA LYS A 2 -10.95 11.56 -6.23
C LYS A 2 -11.95 11.34 -7.37
N PHE A 3 -11.44 11.14 -8.59
CA PHE A 3 -12.23 10.78 -9.76
C PHE A 3 -13.06 9.51 -9.52
N LEU A 4 -12.42 8.40 -9.13
CA LEU A 4 -13.13 7.14 -8.86
C LEU A 4 -14.15 7.24 -7.71
N LYS A 5 -13.86 8.01 -6.65
CA LYS A 5 -14.82 8.28 -5.57
C LYS A 5 -16.04 9.07 -6.07
N HIS A 6 -15.86 9.91 -7.09
CA HIS A 6 -16.95 10.65 -7.72
C HIS A 6 -17.80 9.76 -8.63
N GLU A 7 -17.16 8.94 -9.47
CA GLU A 7 -17.85 8.06 -10.42
C GLU A 7 -18.54 6.86 -9.76
N PHE A 8 -18.02 6.38 -8.62
CA PHE A 8 -18.52 5.19 -7.90
C PHE A 8 -18.82 5.48 -6.42
N PRO A 9 -19.77 6.38 -6.13
CA PRO A 9 -20.07 6.79 -4.77
C PRO A 9 -20.67 5.63 -3.96
N GLY A 10 -20.03 5.28 -2.84
CA GLY A 10 -20.47 4.17 -1.99
C GLY A 10 -20.07 2.78 -2.50
N GLU A 11 -19.51 2.68 -3.70
CA GLU A 11 -19.07 1.42 -4.32
C GLU A 11 -17.55 1.26 -4.34
N LEU A 12 -16.78 2.35 -4.24
CA LEU A 12 -15.32 2.29 -4.18
C LEU A 12 -14.81 2.05 -2.76
N ILE A 13 -14.01 0.99 -2.61
CA ILE A 13 -13.20 0.73 -1.40
C ILE A 13 -11.72 0.96 -1.72
N VAL A 14 -11.05 1.78 -0.93
CA VAL A 14 -9.62 2.07 -1.04
C VAL A 14 -8.88 1.34 0.08
N ALA A 15 -7.99 0.42 -0.27
CA ALA A 15 -7.13 -0.29 0.67
C ALA A 15 -5.67 0.14 0.52
N ALA A 16 -5.06 0.61 1.60
CA ALA A 16 -3.64 0.95 1.65
C ALA A 16 -2.82 -0.24 2.15
N ILE A 17 -1.95 -0.79 1.30
CA ILE A 17 -0.95 -1.79 1.71
C ILE A 17 0.33 -1.06 2.09
N VAL A 18 0.64 -1.03 3.38
CA VAL A 18 1.77 -0.27 3.93
C VAL A 18 2.69 -1.20 4.70
N ALA A 19 3.96 -0.84 4.84
CA ALA A 19 4.91 -1.60 5.66
C ALA A 19 5.74 -0.63 6.50
N PRO A 20 6.24 -1.02 7.69
CA PRO A 20 7.14 -0.19 8.48
C PRO A 20 8.34 0.33 7.67
N LYS A 21 8.73 1.60 7.85
CA LYS A 21 9.81 2.24 7.07
C LYS A 21 11.09 1.39 7.05
N HIS A 22 11.53 0.94 8.22
CA HIS A 22 12.75 0.14 8.34
C HIS A 22 12.68 -1.18 7.55
N LEU A 23 11.52 -1.83 7.49
CA LEU A 23 11.32 -3.04 6.67
C LEU A 23 11.31 -2.73 5.18
N ARG A 24 10.64 -1.64 4.76
CA ARG A 24 10.65 -1.20 3.35
C ARG A 24 12.06 -0.91 2.87
N HIS A 25 12.81 -0.13 3.66
CA HIS A 25 14.18 0.26 3.35
C HIS A 25 15.10 -0.96 3.28
N ARG A 26 14.99 -1.89 4.23
CA ARG A 26 15.72 -3.17 4.18
C ARG A 26 15.40 -3.95 2.90
N ARG A 27 14.11 -4.14 2.58
CA ARG A 27 13.67 -4.87 1.38
C ARG A 27 14.16 -4.19 0.09
N LEU A 28 14.19 -2.86 0.05
CA LEU A 28 14.70 -2.07 -1.09
C LEU A 28 16.22 -2.24 -1.27
N ALA A 29 16.97 -2.26 -0.17
CA ALA A 29 18.42 -2.42 -0.21
C ALA A 29 18.85 -3.84 -0.60
N THR A 30 18.07 -4.87 -0.27
CA THR A 30 18.38 -6.28 -0.54
C THR A 30 17.72 -6.80 -1.82
N ARG A 31 17.21 -5.94 -2.70
CA ARG A 31 16.60 -6.41 -3.96
C ARG A 31 17.66 -7.07 -4.85
N PRO A 32 17.36 -8.23 -5.46
CA PRO A 32 18.26 -8.85 -6.43
C PRO A 32 18.54 -7.94 -7.63
N GLU A 33 17.53 -7.19 -8.06
CA GLU A 33 17.63 -6.23 -9.17
C GLU A 33 17.33 -4.81 -8.71
N ARG A 34 18.20 -3.87 -9.12
CA ARG A 34 18.11 -2.43 -8.80
C ARG A 34 17.91 -2.17 -7.28
N PRO A 35 18.85 -2.60 -6.42
CA PRO A 35 18.82 -2.27 -5.01
C PRO A 35 18.96 -0.76 -4.82
N PHE A 36 18.37 -0.24 -3.74
CA PHE A 36 18.47 1.18 -3.40
C PHE A 36 19.46 1.38 -2.27
N THR A 37 20.22 2.47 -2.33
CA THR A 37 20.89 3.03 -1.16
C THR A 37 19.85 3.62 -0.18
N ALA A 38 20.26 3.87 1.07
CA ALA A 38 19.39 4.55 2.04
C ALA A 38 18.92 5.92 1.53
N GLU A 39 19.80 6.66 0.85
CA GLU A 39 19.48 7.97 0.27
C GLU A 39 18.44 7.85 -0.84
N GLN A 40 18.63 6.91 -1.78
CA GLN A 40 17.65 6.65 -2.84
C GLN A 40 16.28 6.22 -2.27
N ALA A 41 16.28 5.44 -1.18
CA ALA A 41 15.05 5.01 -0.52
C ALA A 41 14.32 6.18 0.17
N ASN A 42 15.04 7.09 0.83
CA ASN A 42 14.45 8.31 1.39
C ASN A 42 13.94 9.25 0.31
N GLN A 43 14.74 9.52 -0.73
CA GLN A 43 14.33 10.36 -1.86
C GLN A 43 13.07 9.84 -2.52
N ARG A 44 12.98 8.52 -2.67
CA ARG A 44 11.77 7.87 -3.17
C ARG A 44 10.59 8.07 -2.22
N ASP A 45 10.74 7.86 -0.92
CA ASP A 45 9.65 8.04 0.05
C ASP A 45 9.07 9.48 -0.04
N TRP A 46 9.92 10.51 -0.17
CA TRP A 46 9.46 11.91 -0.38
C TRP A 46 8.73 12.07 -1.71
N SER A 47 9.35 11.67 -2.81
CA SER A 47 8.76 11.85 -4.15
C SER A 47 7.42 11.13 -4.31
N GLU A 48 7.26 9.95 -3.72
CA GLU A 48 6.00 9.21 -3.74
C GLU A 48 4.87 9.94 -3.00
N ILE A 49 5.20 10.61 -1.88
CA ILE A 49 4.22 11.32 -1.04
C ILE A 49 3.91 12.71 -1.58
N GLU A 50 4.94 13.45 -1.96
CA GLU A 50 4.89 14.88 -2.26
C GLU A 50 4.76 15.16 -3.76
N ASP A 51 5.54 14.48 -4.61
CA ASP A 51 5.52 14.74 -6.06
C ASP A 51 4.45 13.94 -6.80
N ILE A 52 4.27 12.67 -6.42
CA ILE A 52 3.26 11.75 -6.99
C ILE A 52 1.96 11.80 -6.16
N GLU A 53 1.93 12.60 -5.10
CA GLU A 53 0.76 12.88 -4.26
C GLU A 53 0.07 11.63 -3.69
N LYS A 54 0.82 10.54 -3.42
CA LYS A 54 0.23 9.31 -2.85
C LYS A 54 -0.23 9.49 -1.40
N GLY A 55 0.25 10.52 -0.70
CA GLY A 55 -0.11 10.81 0.69
C GLY A 55 -1.62 10.95 0.88
N GLY A 56 -2.30 11.66 -0.04
CA GLY A 56 -3.76 11.82 -0.02
C GLY A 56 -4.52 10.49 -0.03
N PRO A 57 -4.39 9.66 -1.09
CA PRO A 57 -5.06 8.36 -1.14
C PRO A 57 -4.67 7.40 -0.01
N ILE A 58 -3.44 7.46 0.52
CA ILE A 58 -3.04 6.65 1.67
C ILE A 58 -3.83 7.08 2.91
N ALA A 59 -3.84 8.39 3.24
CA ALA A 59 -4.43 8.91 4.47
C ALA A 59 -5.94 8.67 4.59
N ILE A 60 -6.64 8.58 3.47
CA ILE A 60 -8.10 8.40 3.43
C ILE A 60 -8.54 6.99 3.03
N ALA A 61 -7.63 6.02 3.05
CA ALA A 61 -7.95 4.63 2.75
C ALA A 61 -8.98 4.11 3.77
N ASP A 62 -9.95 3.34 3.30
CA ASP A 62 -10.98 2.71 4.12
C ASP A 62 -10.39 1.56 4.96
N TYR A 63 -9.33 0.92 4.45
CA TYR A 63 -8.64 -0.17 5.12
C TYR A 63 -7.11 -0.04 5.01
N TYR A 64 -6.41 -0.47 6.05
CA TYR A 64 -4.95 -0.52 6.09
C TYR A 64 -4.47 -1.95 6.31
N LEU A 65 -3.66 -2.46 5.38
CA LEU A 65 -3.02 -3.76 5.50
C LEU A 65 -1.52 -3.56 5.78
N ILE A 66 -1.09 -3.91 6.99
CA ILE A 66 0.33 -3.86 7.36
C ILE A 66 1.06 -5.07 6.78
N ASN A 67 1.99 -4.86 5.85
CA ASN A 67 2.84 -5.87 5.22
C ASN A 67 4.21 -5.94 5.94
N ASP A 68 4.21 -6.53 7.13
CA ASP A 68 5.35 -6.65 8.04
C ASP A 68 5.90 -8.08 8.19
N SER A 69 5.32 -9.04 7.46
CA SER A 69 5.70 -10.47 7.53
C SER A 69 5.99 -11.03 6.12
N ASP A 70 5.74 -12.32 5.91
CA ASP A 70 5.88 -13.00 4.63
C ASP A 70 4.66 -12.81 3.69
N ILE A 71 4.79 -13.36 2.48
CA ILE A 71 3.77 -13.24 1.44
C ILE A 71 2.48 -14.01 1.80
N THR A 72 2.60 -15.12 2.52
CA THR A 72 1.45 -15.94 2.97
C THR A 72 0.59 -15.14 3.94
N ALA A 73 1.22 -14.46 4.89
CA ALA A 73 0.55 -13.57 5.83
C ALA A 73 -0.11 -12.38 5.13
N LEU A 74 0.55 -11.79 4.12
CA LEU A 74 -0.07 -10.73 3.31
C LEU A 74 -1.30 -11.24 2.56
N TYR A 75 -1.23 -12.42 1.94
CA TYR A 75 -2.38 -13.03 1.26
C TYR A 75 -3.54 -13.30 2.22
N ALA A 76 -3.27 -13.78 3.43
CA ALA A 76 -4.31 -13.98 4.44
C ALA A 76 -5.01 -12.65 4.81
N LYS A 77 -4.25 -11.56 4.99
CA LYS A 77 -4.81 -10.21 5.24
C LYS A 77 -5.66 -9.70 4.07
N ILE A 78 -5.21 -9.92 2.83
CA ILE A 78 -5.98 -9.57 1.62
C ILE A 78 -7.27 -10.38 1.54
N ASN A 79 -7.21 -11.70 1.71
CA ASN A 79 -8.40 -12.56 1.66
C ASN A 79 -9.41 -12.20 2.74
N SER A 80 -8.95 -11.90 3.96
CA SER A 80 -9.80 -11.43 5.05
C SER A 80 -10.48 -10.11 4.68
N LEU A 81 -9.76 -9.16 4.06
CA LEU A 81 -10.34 -7.91 3.59
C LEU A 81 -11.40 -8.17 2.52
N LEU A 82 -11.09 -8.95 1.49
CA LEU A 82 -12.00 -9.26 0.39
C LEU A 82 -13.30 -9.92 0.85
N SER A 83 -13.22 -10.80 1.85
CA SER A 83 -14.40 -11.42 2.47
C SER A 83 -15.18 -10.41 3.31
N THR A 84 -14.49 -9.59 4.12
CA THR A 84 -15.13 -8.56 4.97
C THR A 84 -15.89 -7.52 4.14
N THR A 85 -15.36 -7.14 2.99
CA THR A 85 -15.97 -6.15 2.11
C THR A 85 -17.03 -6.74 1.18
N GLY A 86 -17.20 -8.07 1.16
CA GLY A 86 -18.07 -8.74 0.20
C GLY A 86 -17.63 -8.56 -1.25
N PHE A 87 -16.36 -8.20 -1.50
CA PHE A 87 -15.85 -7.98 -2.86
C PHE A 87 -15.81 -9.28 -3.67
N VAL A 88 -15.59 -10.41 -3.00
CA VAL A 88 -15.70 -11.73 -3.61
C VAL A 88 -16.93 -12.41 -3.02
N ASN A 89 -17.93 -12.67 -3.87
CA ASN A 89 -19.02 -13.58 -3.54
C ASN A 89 -18.43 -15.00 -3.48
N VAL A 90 -18.12 -15.48 -2.27
CA VAL A 90 -17.91 -16.91 -1.99
C VAL A 90 -19.16 -17.44 -1.31
#